data_AF-A0AAW4NZX6-F1
#
_entry.id   AF-A0AAW4NZX6-F1
#
_cell.length_a   1.000
_cell.length_b   1.000
_cell.length_c   1.000
_cell.angle_alpha   90.00
_cell.angle_beta   90.00
_cell.angle_gamma   90.00
#
_symmetry.space_group_name_H-M   'P 1'
#
loop_
_entity.id
_entity.type
_entity.pdbx_description
1 polymer ?
#
loop_
_entity_poly.entity_id
_entity_poly.type
_entity_poly.pdbx_seq_one_letter_code
_entity_poly.pdbx_strand_id
1 'polypeptide(L)'
;MKCLNCDNDARKESGLCSACEEKEQQKINGILYLPALGIILSVIMTPFSLYDIINSMIIHFKNTGFLGYYALALVFFLFAMFALEIFTAMTFFRRKKQTRNVMVAYYFISALLVGYMTLLPAYLFNVQLDTGDIRAIASSFFGIAVWIPYFLFSKRIPLVFSR
;
A
#
# COMPACT_ATOMS: atom_id res chain seq x y z
N MET A 1 31.90 -6.32 -27.66
CA MET A 1 31.21 -7.39 -26.92
C MET A 1 29.75 -7.32 -27.34
N LYS A 2 29.12 -8.44 -27.70
CA LYS A 2 27.71 -8.43 -28.10
C LYS A 2 26.80 -8.29 -26.89
N CYS A 3 25.64 -7.66 -27.07
CA CYS A 3 24.62 -7.54 -26.04
C CYS A 3 24.09 -8.92 -25.62
N LEU A 4 23.86 -9.12 -24.33
CA LEU A 4 23.37 -10.39 -23.78
C LEU A 4 21.99 -10.80 -24.32
N ASN A 5 21.21 -9.84 -24.82
CA ASN A 5 19.81 -10.03 -25.21
C ASN A 5 19.52 -9.71 -26.69
N CYS A 6 20.51 -9.24 -27.45
CA CYS A 6 20.38 -8.96 -28.88
C CYS A 6 21.74 -8.88 -29.57
N ASP A 7 21.78 -8.90 -30.90
CA ASP A 7 23.03 -8.86 -31.68
C ASP A 7 23.70 -7.48 -31.78
N ASN A 8 23.18 -6.44 -31.11
CA ASN A 8 23.79 -5.11 -31.09
C ASN A 8 25.03 -5.05 -30.18
N ASP A 9 25.86 -4.03 -30.39
CA ASP A 9 27.01 -3.76 -29.54
C ASP A 9 26.60 -3.40 -28.10
N ALA A 10 27.20 -4.10 -27.15
CA ALA A 10 26.98 -3.89 -25.72
C ALA A 10 27.81 -2.72 -25.19
N ARG A 11 27.24 -2.01 -24.20
CA ARG A 11 28.04 -1.18 -23.30
C ARG A 11 28.85 -2.06 -22.36
N LYS A 12 30.13 -1.72 -22.13
CA LYS A 12 31.04 -2.48 -21.26
C LYS A 12 30.55 -2.59 -19.81
N GLU A 13 29.76 -1.61 -19.36
CA GLU A 13 29.34 -1.47 -17.97
C GLU A 13 28.19 -2.42 -17.59
N SER A 14 27.20 -2.56 -18.49
CA SER A 14 25.97 -3.33 -18.25
C SER A 14 25.89 -4.63 -19.04
N GLY A 15 26.73 -4.82 -20.06
CA GLY A 15 26.62 -5.96 -20.99
C GLY A 15 25.38 -5.92 -21.89
N LEU A 16 24.61 -4.82 -21.86
CA LEU A 16 23.39 -4.60 -22.64
C LEU A 16 23.60 -3.46 -23.65
N CYS A 17 22.84 -3.47 -24.74
CA CYS A 17 22.71 -2.30 -25.61
C CYS A 17 21.74 -1.28 -24.97
N SER A 18 21.80 -0.01 -25.41
CA SER A 18 20.96 1.08 -24.87
C SER A 18 19.46 0.76 -24.87
N ALA A 19 18.95 0.17 -25.94
CA ALA A 19 17.54 -0.20 -26.06
C ALA A 19 17.13 -1.34 -25.12
N CYS A 20 18.03 -2.30 -24.85
CA CYS A 20 17.76 -3.39 -23.91
C CYS A 20 17.85 -2.90 -22.45
N GLU A 21 18.75 -1.97 -22.16
CA GLU A 21 18.89 -1.36 -20.84
C GLU A 21 17.64 -0.54 -20.47
N GLU A 22 17.10 0.24 -21.40
CA GLU A 22 15.87 1.01 -21.18
C GLU A 22 14.66 0.09 -20.90
N LYS A 23 14.56 -1.04 -21.61
CA LYS A 23 13.54 -2.07 -21.37
C LYS A 23 13.69 -2.73 -19.98
N GLU A 24 14.92 -2.97 -19.52
CA GLU A 24 15.18 -3.48 -18.17
C GLU A 24 14.82 -2.46 -17.09
N GLN A 25 15.14 -1.18 -17.30
CA GLN A 25 14.82 -0.10 -16.36
C GLN A 25 13.30 0.12 -16.18
N GLN A 26 12.49 -0.22 -17.18
CA GLN A 26 11.01 -0.16 -17.13
C GLN A 26 10.36 -1.33 -16.36
N LYS A 27 11.14 -2.30 -15.87
CA LYS A 27 10.62 -3.43 -15.07
C LYS A 27 10.51 -3.08 -13.58
N ILE A 28 9.51 -3.67 -12.93
CA ILE A 28 9.35 -3.63 -11.48
C ILE A 28 10.40 -4.57 -10.86
N ASN A 29 11.56 -4.04 -10.47
CA ASN A 29 12.66 -4.81 -9.88
C ASN A 29 13.15 -4.20 -8.54
N GLY A 30 14.00 -4.90 -7.80
CA GLY A 30 14.71 -4.37 -6.63
C GLY A 30 13.77 -3.88 -5.52
N ILE A 31 14.01 -2.67 -5.00
CA ILE A 31 13.25 -2.10 -3.87
C ILE A 31 11.74 -1.95 -4.14
N LEU A 32 11.30 -1.95 -5.40
CA LEU A 32 9.87 -1.90 -5.77
C LEU A 32 9.13 -3.21 -5.48
N TYR A 33 9.82 -4.32 -5.22
CA TYR A 33 9.18 -5.56 -4.77
C TYR A 33 8.58 -5.44 -3.37
N LEU A 34 9.17 -4.61 -2.50
CA LEU A 34 8.66 -4.41 -1.13
C LEU A 34 7.26 -3.76 -1.13
N PRO A 35 7.02 -2.62 -1.82
CA PRO A 35 5.68 -2.08 -1.96
C PRO A 35 4.72 -3.03 -2.68
N ALA A 36 5.20 -3.75 -3.72
CA ALA A 36 4.37 -4.70 -4.46
C ALA A 36 3.85 -5.82 -3.54
N LEU A 37 4.73 -6.40 -2.73
CA LEU A 37 4.38 -7.45 -1.77
C LEU A 37 3.46 -6.89 -0.68
N GLY A 38 3.70 -5.67 -0.20
CA GLY A 38 2.82 -4.99 0.74
C GLY A 38 1.39 -4.86 0.22
N ILE A 39 1.21 -4.40 -1.02
CA ILE A 39 -0.12 -4.28 -1.65
C ILE A 39 -0.80 -5.64 -1.79
N ILE A 40 -0.07 -6.68 -2.23
CA ILE A 40 -0.63 -8.03 -2.37
C ILE A 40 -1.12 -8.55 -1.02
N LEU A 41 -0.29 -8.42 0.02
CA LEU A 41 -0.67 -8.84 1.37
C LEU A 41 -1.88 -8.07 1.88
N SER A 42 -1.93 -6.75 1.69
CA SER A 42 -3.10 -5.94 2.08
C SER A 42 -4.38 -6.42 1.41
N VAL A 43 -4.37 -6.58 0.08
CA VAL A 43 -5.55 -7.04 -0.67
C VAL A 43 -6.05 -8.42 -0.21
N ILE A 44 -5.13 -9.30 0.24
CA ILE A 44 -5.50 -10.63 0.76
C ILE A 44 -6.01 -10.54 2.20
N MET A 45 -5.40 -9.73 3.06
CA MET A 45 -5.68 -9.68 4.50
C MET A 45 -6.89 -8.81 4.86
N THR A 46 -7.15 -7.74 4.11
CA THR A 46 -8.25 -6.80 4.37
C THR A 46 -9.64 -7.47 4.40
N PRO A 47 -9.98 -8.43 3.51
CA PRO A 47 -11.24 -9.17 3.60
C PRO A 47 -11.44 -9.92 4.92
N PHE A 48 -10.38 -10.53 5.46
CA PHE A 48 -10.45 -11.21 6.76
C PHE A 48 -10.71 -10.21 7.88
N SER A 49 -10.00 -9.07 7.85
CA SER A 49 -10.18 -8.00 8.83
C SER A 49 -11.61 -7.41 8.78
N LEU A 50 -12.16 -7.22 7.57
CA LEU A 50 -13.54 -6.80 7.35
C LEU A 50 -14.54 -7.81 7.95
N TYR A 51 -14.32 -9.11 7.73
CA TYR A 51 -15.16 -10.16 8.29
C TYR A 51 -15.17 -10.13 9.82
N ASP A 52 -13.99 -10.06 10.45
CA ASP A 52 -13.86 -10.07 11.91
C ASP A 52 -14.54 -8.86 12.55
N ILE A 53 -14.38 -7.68 11.94
CA ILE A 53 -14.98 -6.42 12.41
C ILE A 53 -16.50 -6.44 12.24
N ILE A 54 -17.01 -6.86 11.09
CA ILE A 54 -18.45 -6.97 10.85
C ILE A 54 -19.07 -7.99 11.81
N ASN A 55 -18.42 -9.13 12.02
CA ASN A 55 -18.89 -10.15 12.95
C ASN A 55 -18.93 -9.62 14.40
N SER A 56 -17.87 -8.93 14.83
CA SER A 56 -17.81 -8.28 16.15
C SER A 56 -18.90 -7.23 16.33
N MET A 57 -19.17 -6.44 15.29
CA MET A 57 -20.24 -5.44 15.28
C MET A 57 -21.63 -6.09 15.39
N ILE A 58 -21.87 -7.19 14.67
CA ILE A 58 -23.13 -7.95 14.74
C ILE A 58 -23.34 -8.54 16.14
N ILE A 59 -22.29 -9.11 16.74
CA ILE A 59 -22.35 -9.66 18.11
C ILE A 59 -22.66 -8.55 19.11
N HIS A 60 -21.97 -7.41 19.01
CA HIS A 60 -22.23 -6.26 19.87
C HIS A 60 -23.67 -5.75 19.74
N PHE A 61 -24.17 -5.63 18.51
CA PHE A 61 -25.55 -5.23 18.24
C PHE A 61 -26.57 -6.21 18.81
N LYS A 62 -26.34 -7.53 18.69
CA LYS A 62 -27.21 -8.55 19.28
C LYS A 62 -27.29 -8.45 20.80
N ASN A 63 -26.18 -8.08 21.46
CA ASN A 63 -26.11 -8.01 22.91
C ASN A 63 -26.67 -6.70 23.49
N THR A 64 -26.49 -5.58 22.79
CA THR A 64 -26.79 -4.23 23.31
C THR A 64 -27.98 -3.57 22.62
N GLY A 65 -28.39 -4.05 21.44
CA GLY A 65 -29.39 -3.40 20.58
C GLY A 65 -28.93 -2.08 19.97
N PHE A 66 -27.68 -1.65 20.19
CA PHE A 66 -27.16 -0.35 19.78
C PHE A 66 -25.99 -0.49 18.80
N LEU A 67 -26.06 0.29 17.72
CA LEU A 67 -25.00 0.42 16.73
C LEU A 67 -24.47 1.85 16.79
N GLY A 68 -23.28 2.03 17.36
CA GLY A 68 -22.67 3.36 17.45
C GLY A 68 -22.28 3.90 16.07
N TYR A 69 -22.44 5.22 15.86
CA TYR A 69 -21.98 5.90 14.65
C TYR A 69 -20.50 5.64 14.33
N TYR A 70 -19.68 5.46 15.36
CA TYR A 70 -18.27 5.06 15.24
C TYR A 70 -18.10 3.74 14.48
N ALA A 71 -18.90 2.71 14.80
CA ALA A 71 -18.81 1.39 14.17
C ALA A 71 -19.27 1.42 12.70
N LEU A 72 -20.32 2.18 12.39
CA LEU A 72 -20.78 2.38 11.00
C LEU A 72 -19.72 3.09 10.15
N ALA A 73 -19.14 4.17 10.69
CA ALA A 73 -18.07 4.90 10.02
C ALA A 73 -16.83 4.00 9.79
N LEU A 74 -16.50 3.17 10.77
CA LEU A 74 -15.39 2.23 10.72
C LEU A 74 -15.54 1.20 9.58
N VAL A 75 -16.73 0.58 9.46
CA VAL A 75 -17.03 -0.34 8.35
C VAL A 75 -16.96 0.38 7.00
N PHE A 76 -17.56 1.58 6.89
CA PHE A 76 -17.49 2.38 5.67
C PHE A 76 -16.06 2.70 5.24
N PHE A 77 -15.22 3.16 6.19
CA PHE A 77 -13.82 3.48 5.90
C PHE A 77 -13.01 2.25 5.50
N LEU A 78 -13.27 1.08 6.09
CA LEU A 78 -12.60 -0.16 5.69
C LEU A 78 -12.97 -0.59 4.27
N PHE A 79 -14.25 -0.47 3.87
CA PHE A 79 -14.66 -0.72 2.49
C PHE A 79 -14.01 0.25 1.51
N ALA A 80 -13.97 1.55 1.84
CA ALA A 80 -13.31 2.56 1.03
C ALA A 80 -11.80 2.28 0.89
N MET A 81 -11.15 1.84 1.97
CA MET A 81 -9.75 1.45 1.98
C MET A 81 -9.47 0.21 1.15
N PHE A 82 -10.34 -0.81 1.25
CA PHE A 82 -10.21 -1.99 0.41
C PHE A 82 -10.35 -1.66 -1.09
N ALA A 83 -11.28 -0.77 -1.44
CA ALA A 83 -11.41 -0.28 -2.81
C ALA A 83 -10.13 0.46 -3.27
N LEU A 84 -9.53 1.27 -2.39
CA LEU A 84 -8.27 1.96 -2.66
C LEU A 84 -7.11 0.98 -2.82
N GLU A 85 -7.04 -0.09 -2.05
CA GLU A 85 -6.02 -1.15 -2.17
C GLU A 85 -6.11 -1.86 -3.53
N ILE A 86 -7.32 -2.25 -3.95
CA ILE A 86 -7.54 -2.85 -5.27
C ILE A 86 -7.16 -1.86 -6.38
N PHE A 87 -7.55 -0.59 -6.26
CA PHE A 87 -7.18 0.45 -7.22
C PHE A 87 -5.66 0.67 -7.28
N THR A 88 -5.00 0.65 -6.14
CA THR A 88 -3.54 0.78 -6.01
C THR A 88 -2.84 -0.41 -6.65
N ALA A 89 -3.30 -1.64 -6.38
CA ALA A 89 -2.80 -2.85 -7.03
C ALA A 89 -2.93 -2.76 -8.56
N MET A 90 -4.12 -2.39 -9.05
CA MET A 90 -4.36 -2.27 -10.48
C MET A 90 -3.46 -1.23 -11.15
N THR A 91 -3.31 -0.04 -10.55
CA THR A 91 -2.45 1.01 -11.11
C THR A 91 -0.98 0.63 -11.08
N PHE A 92 -0.53 0.03 -9.97
CA PHE A 92 0.86 -0.40 -9.76
C PHE A 92 1.27 -1.51 -10.74
N PHE A 93 0.52 -2.61 -10.81
CA PHE A 93 0.86 -3.73 -11.70
C PHE A 93 0.65 -3.42 -13.19
N ARG A 94 -0.28 -2.50 -13.52
CA ARG A 94 -0.42 -1.98 -14.90
C ARG A 94 0.62 -0.92 -15.26
N ARG A 95 1.48 -0.53 -14.32
CA ARG A 95 2.56 0.46 -14.50
C ARG A 95 2.07 1.84 -14.96
N LYS A 96 0.88 2.25 -14.48
CA LYS A 96 0.28 3.53 -14.88
C LYS A 96 1.09 4.71 -14.34
N LYS A 97 1.21 5.81 -15.09
CA LYS A 97 1.85 7.07 -14.65
C LYS A 97 1.27 7.65 -13.37
N GLN A 98 -0.01 7.40 -13.12
CA GLN A 98 -0.70 7.82 -11.89
C GLN A 98 -0.23 7.08 -10.62
N THR A 99 0.49 5.95 -10.74
CA THR A 99 0.90 5.12 -9.59
C THR A 99 1.63 5.91 -8.52
N ARG A 100 2.44 6.89 -8.91
CA ARG A 100 3.12 7.78 -7.95
C ARG A 100 2.12 8.43 -6.98
N ASN A 101 1.11 9.10 -7.52
CA ASN A 101 0.16 9.85 -6.72
C ASN A 101 -0.77 8.90 -5.96
N VAL A 102 -1.14 7.76 -6.57
CA VAL A 102 -1.98 6.74 -5.93
C VAL A 102 -1.27 6.09 -4.74
N MET A 103 0.02 5.77 -4.86
CA MET A 103 0.81 5.20 -3.76
C MET A 103 0.96 6.18 -2.60
N VAL A 104 1.20 7.46 -2.88
CA VAL A 104 1.27 8.50 -1.86
C VAL A 104 -0.08 8.63 -1.13
N ALA A 105 -1.19 8.69 -1.88
CA ALA A 105 -2.52 8.72 -1.31
C ALA A 105 -2.82 7.46 -0.47
N TYR A 106 -2.44 6.28 -0.96
CA TYR A 106 -2.60 5.01 -0.26
C TYR A 106 -1.90 5.02 1.11
N TYR A 107 -0.61 5.35 1.17
CA TYR A 107 0.10 5.40 2.45
C TYR A 107 -0.44 6.47 3.40
N PHE A 108 -0.83 7.62 2.87
CA PHE A 108 -1.37 8.70 3.67
C PHE A 108 -2.74 8.36 4.26
N ILE A 109 -3.69 7.88 3.43
CA ILE A 109 -5.03 7.50 3.89
C ILE A 109 -4.95 6.28 4.81
N SER A 110 -4.06 5.31 4.54
CA SER A 110 -3.80 4.17 5.44
C SER A 110 -3.35 4.64 6.82
N ALA A 111 -2.45 5.62 6.90
CA ALA A 111 -2.02 6.18 8.19
C ALA A 111 -3.16 6.92 8.92
N LEU A 112 -3.99 7.67 8.20
CA LEU A 112 -5.18 8.31 8.78
C LEU A 112 -6.16 7.27 9.34
N LEU A 113 -6.40 6.18 8.60
CA LEU A 113 -7.26 5.09 9.05
C LEU A 113 -6.71 4.44 10.31
N VAL A 114 -5.41 4.12 10.35
CA VAL A 114 -4.77 3.53 11.52
C VAL A 114 -4.88 4.45 12.73
N GLY A 115 -4.69 5.77 12.56
CA GLY A 115 -4.93 6.74 13.62
C GLY A 115 -6.38 6.75 14.12
N TYR A 116 -7.35 6.68 13.20
CA TYR A 116 -8.77 6.57 13.56
C TYR A 116 -9.11 5.27 14.29
N MET A 117 -8.50 4.13 13.90
CA MET A 117 -8.79 2.82 14.50
C MET A 117 -8.15 2.63 15.88
N THR A 118 -6.98 3.25 16.11
CA THR A 118 -6.15 2.97 17.29
C THR A 118 -6.13 4.14 18.27
N LEU A 119 -5.72 5.32 17.81
CA LEU A 119 -5.51 6.49 18.67
C LEU A 119 -6.83 7.10 19.15
N LEU A 120 -7.86 7.11 18.30
CA LEU A 120 -9.15 7.72 18.64
C LEU A 120 -9.87 6.93 19.76
N PRO A 121 -9.94 5.58 19.72
CA PRO A 121 -10.46 4.82 20.86
C PRO A 121 -9.61 4.91 22.13
N ALA A 122 -8.27 4.94 21.99
CA ALA A 122 -7.39 5.13 23.13
C ALA A 122 -7.65 6.48 23.82
N TYR A 123 -7.88 7.54 23.04
CA TYR A 123 -8.16 8.88 23.56
C TYR A 123 -9.58 9.03 24.12
N LEU A 124 -10.61 8.54 23.41
CA LEU A 124 -12.01 8.74 23.79
C LEU A 124 -12.51 7.74 24.85
N PHE A 125 -12.03 6.51 24.80
CA PHE A 125 -12.55 5.40 25.60
C PHE A 125 -11.50 4.81 26.57
N ASN A 126 -10.28 5.38 26.64
CA ASN A 126 -9.17 4.87 27.46
C ASN A 126 -8.84 3.39 27.17
N VAL A 127 -9.01 2.96 25.92
CA VAL A 127 -8.62 1.62 25.47
C VAL A 127 -7.09 1.52 25.46
N GLN A 128 -6.55 0.45 26.03
CA GLN A 128 -5.11 0.19 26.00
C GLN A 128 -4.70 -0.28 24.61
N LEU A 129 -3.61 0.29 24.09
CA LEU A 129 -3.04 -0.12 22.81
C LEU A 129 -2.42 -1.50 22.95
N ASP A 130 -2.81 -2.42 22.07
CA ASP A 130 -2.22 -3.75 22.03
C ASP A 130 -1.00 -3.82 21.11
N THR A 131 -0.36 -4.99 21.07
CA THR A 131 0.80 -5.23 20.19
C THR A 131 0.46 -5.07 18.71
N GLY A 132 -0.79 -5.37 18.31
CA GLY A 132 -1.29 -5.21 16.96
C GLY A 132 -1.39 -3.73 16.57
N ASP A 133 -1.93 -2.90 17.44
CA ASP A 133 -2.05 -1.44 17.28
C ASP A 133 -0.67 -0.80 17.13
N ILE A 134 0.26 -1.16 18.02
CA ILE A 134 1.64 -0.65 17.96
C ILE A 134 2.30 -1.03 16.63
N ARG A 135 2.11 -2.27 16.17
CA ARG A 135 2.64 -2.73 14.89
C ARG A 135 2.02 -1.98 13.71
N ALA A 136 0.71 -1.71 13.75
CA ALA A 136 0.00 -0.96 12.71
C ALA A 136 0.52 0.48 12.64
N ILE A 137 0.63 1.16 13.79
CA ILE A 137 1.16 2.53 13.90
C ILE A 137 2.60 2.59 13.37
N ALA A 138 3.47 1.67 13.78
CA ALA A 138 4.85 1.61 13.32
C ALA A 138 4.94 1.40 11.80
N SER A 139 4.10 0.52 11.24
CA SER A 139 4.02 0.27 9.80
C SER A 139 3.55 1.51 9.03
N SER A 140 2.52 2.22 9.53
CA SER A 140 2.05 3.47 8.92
C SER A 140 3.10 4.57 8.97
N PHE A 141 3.83 4.69 10.08
CA PHE A 141 4.96 5.62 10.19
C PHE A 141 6.05 5.30 9.17
N PHE A 142 6.42 4.03 9.01
CA PHE A 142 7.37 3.61 7.98
C PHE A 142 6.86 3.93 6.57
N GLY A 143 5.55 3.74 6.32
CA GLY A 143 4.90 4.13 5.08
C GLY A 143 5.07 5.61 4.75
N ILE A 144 4.83 6.49 5.71
CA ILE A 144 4.99 7.93 5.54
C ILE A 144 6.46 8.32 5.41
N ALA A 145 7.32 7.83 6.31
CA ALA A 145 8.70 8.29 6.41
C ALA A 145 9.60 7.76 5.29
N VAL A 146 9.34 6.55 4.80
CA VAL A 146 10.19 5.87 3.80
C VAL A 146 9.53 5.85 2.44
N TRP A 147 8.29 5.35 2.35
CA TRP A 147 7.67 5.11 1.04
C TRP A 147 7.21 6.40 0.37
N ILE A 148 6.58 7.34 1.08
CA ILE A 148 6.13 8.60 0.46
C ILE A 148 7.31 9.37 -0.18
N PRO A 149 8.42 9.67 0.53
CA PRO A 149 9.59 10.31 -0.08
C PRO A 149 10.18 9.51 -1.24
N TYR A 150 10.24 8.18 -1.11
CA TYR A 150 10.73 7.32 -2.18
C TYR A 150 9.88 7.47 -3.45
N PHE A 151 8.55 7.44 -3.35
CA PHE A 151 7.67 7.58 -4.51
C PHE A 151 7.70 8.99 -5.11
N LEU A 152 7.91 10.03 -4.30
CA LEU A 152 7.95 11.42 -4.77
C LEU A 152 9.28 11.79 -5.45
N PHE A 153 10.42 11.41 -4.86
CA PHE A 153 11.73 11.91 -5.26
C PHE A 153 12.59 10.91 -6.06
N SER A 154 12.24 9.62 -6.07
CA SER A 154 13.04 8.63 -6.78
C SER A 154 12.97 8.80 -8.30
N LYS A 155 14.13 8.95 -8.94
CA LYS A 155 14.30 9.01 -10.41
C LYS A 155 13.77 7.75 -11.12
N ARG A 156 13.64 6.64 -10.39
CA ARG A 156 13.24 5.35 -10.95
C ARG A 156 11.73 5.22 -11.17
N ILE A 157 10.92 5.90 -10.36
CA ILE A 157 9.46 5.85 -10.43
C ILE A 157 8.93 6.29 -11.81
N PRO A 158 9.30 7.45 -12.37
CA PRO A 158 8.82 7.85 -13.68
C PRO A 158 9.29 6.93 -14.83
N LEU A 159 10.41 6.19 -14.65
CA LEU A 159 10.90 5.24 -15.65
C LEU A 159 10.08 3.95 -15.66
N VAL A 160 9.77 3.40 -14.48
CA VAL A 160 8.98 2.16 -14.33
C VAL A 160 7.49 2.39 -14.59
N PHE A 161 6.96 3.53 -14.13
CA PHE A 161 5.54 3.88 -14.21
C PHE A 161 5.31 4.94 -15.29
N SER A 162 5.50 4.54 -16.55
CA SER A 162 5.46 5.44 -17.71
C SER A 162 4.27 5.22 -18.65
N ARG A 163 3.49 4.13 -18.47
CA ARG A 163 2.29 3.81 -19.26
C ARG A 163 1.08 4.63 -18.85
#